data_AF-A0A081RSQ2-F1
#
_entry.id   AF-A0A081RSQ2-F1
#
_cell.length_a   1.000
_cell.length_b   1.000
_cell.length_c   1.000
_cell.angle_alpha   90.00
_cell.angle_beta   90.00
_cell.angle_gamma   90.00
#
_symmetry.space_group_name_H-M   'P 1'
#
loop_
_entity.id
_entity.type
_entity.pdbx_description
1 polymer ?
#
loop_
_entity_poly.entity_id
_entity_poly.type
_entity_poly.pdbx_seq_one_letter_code
_entity_poly.pdbx_strand_id
1 'polypeptide(L)'
;MSYKNDFKAFSINDNANVVSQGKYEESGSLPTGFPPNDVPTHLLNKVLRQASTISSVVADFIAIRSGNDVLDDGNIAKLTAQLNKALEQKITTDIPSASLTQKGVVQLTNVIGNSDTLAVTQKLVQEVINSLREYTREEIDNRIKTANEIPVGSPIPWPLPHPPFGYFVCNGSPFNRLQYPKLAEAYPDGRLPDLRGEFIRGWDDSRGVDPGRMCGSRQEDALQNITGSFTTLRAYVTNPAGAFTTVADTLSGNTTAGNDPGKVVNFDASRVTRTANETRPRNIAFNYIVRAA
;
A
#
# COMPACT_ATOMS: atom_id res chain seq x y z
N MET A 1 -27.67 -35.74 49.33
CA MET A 1 -28.59 -36.87 49.05
C MET A 1 -27.75 -38.00 48.48
N SER A 2 -27.94 -39.23 48.96
CA SER A 2 -27.24 -40.40 48.42
C SER A 2 -28.10 -40.96 47.29
N TYR A 3 -27.59 -40.94 46.06
CA TYR A 3 -28.27 -41.52 44.90
C TYR A 3 -28.10 -43.04 44.91
N LYS A 4 -29.10 -43.78 44.42
CA LYS A 4 -29.11 -45.24 44.38
C LYS A 4 -28.54 -45.75 43.05
N ASN A 5 -27.64 -46.71 43.12
CA ASN A 5 -27.17 -47.50 41.98
C ASN A 5 -27.54 -48.97 42.19
N ASP A 6 -28.32 -49.56 41.30
CA ASP A 6 -28.75 -50.97 41.38
C ASP A 6 -27.82 -51.95 40.64
N PHE A 7 -26.91 -51.47 39.80
CA PHE A 7 -25.88 -52.29 39.15
C PHE A 7 -24.75 -52.57 40.14
N LYS A 8 -24.72 -53.79 40.70
CA LYS A 8 -23.76 -54.17 41.74
C LYS A 8 -22.59 -54.99 41.21
N ALA A 9 -21.40 -54.73 41.73
CA ALA A 9 -20.23 -55.56 41.46
C ALA A 9 -20.39 -56.95 42.11
N PHE A 10 -20.20 -58.00 41.31
CA PHE A 10 -20.33 -59.39 41.74
C PHE A 10 -18.98 -59.96 42.19
N SER A 11 -18.96 -60.69 43.33
CA SER A 11 -17.81 -61.50 43.77
C SER A 11 -16.50 -60.69 43.99
N ILE A 12 -16.62 -59.53 44.65
CA ILE A 12 -15.51 -58.58 44.89
C ILE A 12 -14.69 -58.83 46.17
N ASN A 13 -15.11 -59.77 47.02
CA ASN A 13 -14.43 -60.08 48.28
C ASN A 13 -13.08 -60.78 48.03
N ASP A 14 -12.13 -60.63 48.96
CA ASP A 14 -10.77 -61.18 48.84
C ASP A 14 -10.73 -62.71 48.64
N ASN A 15 -11.70 -63.43 49.23
CA ASN A 15 -11.82 -64.89 49.13
C ASN A 15 -12.90 -65.34 48.12
N ALA A 16 -13.21 -64.50 47.13
CA ALA A 16 -14.21 -64.79 46.11
C ALA A 16 -13.85 -66.03 45.27
N ASN A 17 -14.86 -66.79 44.84
CA ASN A 17 -14.70 -67.99 44.03
C ASN A 17 -14.31 -67.66 42.58
N VAL A 18 -13.11 -67.11 42.37
CA VAL A 18 -12.69 -66.46 41.12
C VAL A 18 -11.24 -66.83 40.82
N VAL A 19 -10.92 -67.17 39.56
CA VAL A 19 -9.52 -67.45 39.17
C VAL A 19 -8.62 -66.21 39.28
N SER A 20 -7.32 -66.42 39.50
CA SER A 20 -6.34 -65.33 39.48
C SER A 20 -6.25 -64.68 38.09
N GLN A 21 -5.69 -63.46 38.02
CA GLN A 21 -5.56 -62.76 36.74
C GLN A 21 -4.69 -63.53 35.74
N GLY A 22 -3.52 -64.01 36.15
CA GLY A 22 -2.63 -64.77 35.24
C GLY A 22 -3.28 -66.04 34.69
N LYS A 23 -3.98 -66.83 35.52
CA LYS A 23 -4.69 -68.03 35.05
C LYS A 23 -5.86 -67.73 34.11
N TYR A 24 -6.46 -66.55 34.23
CA TYR A 24 -7.51 -66.09 33.32
C TYR A 24 -6.94 -65.72 31.95
N GLU A 25 -5.82 -65.02 31.93
CA GLU A 25 -5.11 -64.60 30.71
C GLU A 25 -4.57 -65.80 29.91
N GLU A 26 -4.19 -66.88 30.59
CA GLU A 26 -3.75 -68.14 29.97
C GLU A 26 -4.90 -69.04 29.48
N SER A 27 -6.15 -68.71 29.79
CA SER A 27 -7.31 -69.55 29.45
C SER A 27 -7.58 -69.57 27.94
N GLY A 28 -7.62 -70.76 27.33
CA GLY A 28 -7.97 -70.93 25.91
C GLY A 28 -9.39 -70.44 25.54
N SER A 29 -10.28 -70.33 26.54
CA SER A 29 -11.64 -69.78 26.38
C SER A 29 -11.68 -68.25 26.38
N LEU A 30 -10.60 -67.56 26.75
CA LEU A 30 -10.58 -66.09 26.76
C LEU A 30 -10.86 -65.47 25.37
N PRO A 31 -10.21 -65.92 24.27
CA PRO A 31 -10.50 -65.40 22.94
C PRO A 31 -11.74 -66.03 22.25
N THR A 32 -12.10 -67.26 22.61
CA THR A 32 -13.08 -68.07 21.85
C THR A 32 -14.40 -68.34 22.59
N GLY A 33 -14.49 -67.97 23.86
CA GLY A 33 -15.65 -68.23 24.72
C GLY A 33 -15.61 -69.60 25.40
N PHE A 34 -16.63 -69.85 26.24
CA PHE A 34 -16.76 -71.12 26.95
C PHE A 34 -17.28 -72.23 26.02
N PRO A 35 -16.83 -73.49 26.20
CA PRO A 35 -17.37 -74.61 25.44
C PRO A 35 -18.83 -74.92 25.88
N PRO A 36 -19.67 -75.49 24.99
CA PRO A 36 -21.12 -75.57 25.21
C PRO A 36 -21.59 -76.29 26.49
N ASN A 37 -20.81 -77.25 27.00
CA ASN A 37 -21.26 -78.16 28.06
C ASN A 37 -20.33 -78.20 29.30
N ASP A 38 -19.28 -77.37 29.35
CA ASP A 38 -18.34 -77.37 30.48
C ASP A 38 -17.77 -75.98 30.76
N VAL A 39 -18.35 -75.29 31.75
CA VAL A 39 -17.89 -73.95 32.15
C VAL A 39 -17.36 -74.02 33.59
N PRO A 40 -16.04 -73.92 33.80
CA PRO A 40 -15.50 -73.88 35.16
C PRO A 40 -16.06 -72.68 35.92
N THR A 41 -16.75 -72.91 37.03
CA THR A 41 -17.46 -71.86 37.80
C THR A 41 -16.54 -70.72 38.23
N HIS A 42 -15.29 -70.99 38.59
CA HIS A 42 -14.32 -69.95 38.97
C HIS A 42 -13.92 -69.06 37.79
N LEU A 43 -13.95 -69.60 36.57
CA LEU A 43 -13.65 -68.88 35.34
C LEU A 43 -14.87 -68.06 34.89
N LEU A 44 -16.07 -68.62 34.98
CA LEU A 44 -17.33 -67.88 34.80
C LEU A 44 -17.44 -66.70 35.76
N ASN A 45 -17.18 -66.95 37.06
CA ASN A 45 -17.21 -65.90 38.07
C ASN A 45 -16.17 -64.80 37.81
N LYS A 46 -15.03 -65.10 37.18
CA LYS A 46 -14.05 -64.09 36.77
C LYS A 46 -14.61 -63.15 35.72
N VAL A 47 -15.25 -63.70 34.69
CA VAL A 47 -15.90 -62.93 33.61
C VAL A 47 -17.02 -62.07 34.21
N LEU A 48 -17.91 -62.67 35.01
CA LEU A 48 -19.01 -61.98 35.67
C LEU A 48 -18.51 -60.88 36.61
N ARG A 49 -17.45 -61.13 37.39
CA ARG A 49 -16.82 -60.12 38.25
C ARG A 49 -16.28 -58.94 37.44
N GLN A 50 -15.49 -59.18 36.39
CA GLN A 50 -14.94 -58.09 35.57
C GLN A 50 -16.06 -57.25 34.94
N ALA A 51 -17.07 -57.88 34.34
CA ALA A 51 -18.19 -57.18 33.71
C ALA A 51 -19.03 -56.37 34.73
N SER A 52 -19.45 -57.01 35.83
CA SER A 52 -20.27 -56.35 36.86
C SER A 52 -19.53 -55.25 37.62
N THR A 53 -18.21 -55.37 37.82
CA THR A 53 -17.40 -54.33 38.46
C THR A 53 -17.37 -53.07 37.61
N ILE A 54 -17.11 -53.20 36.30
CA ILE A 54 -17.14 -52.05 35.38
C ILE A 54 -18.55 -51.45 35.30
N SER A 55 -19.58 -52.31 35.21
CA SER A 55 -20.99 -51.85 35.20
C SER A 55 -21.33 -51.04 36.45
N SER A 56 -20.96 -51.51 37.64
CA SER A 56 -21.17 -50.80 38.91
C SER A 56 -20.46 -49.46 38.95
N VAL A 57 -19.20 -49.39 38.49
CA VAL A 57 -18.43 -48.13 38.46
C VAL A 57 -19.06 -47.11 37.52
N VAL A 58 -19.49 -47.54 36.33
CA VAL A 58 -20.16 -46.67 35.37
C VAL A 58 -21.51 -46.20 35.92
N ALA A 59 -22.30 -47.09 36.51
CA ALA A 59 -23.59 -46.74 37.08
C ALA A 59 -23.48 -45.80 38.30
N ASP A 60 -22.46 -45.96 39.14
CA ASP A 60 -22.15 -45.01 40.22
C ASP A 60 -21.77 -43.63 39.67
N PHE A 61 -20.93 -43.59 38.62
CA PHE A 61 -20.60 -42.34 37.94
C PHE A 61 -21.86 -41.66 37.40
N ILE A 62 -22.74 -42.40 36.72
CA ILE A 62 -24.01 -41.89 36.20
C ILE A 62 -24.90 -41.38 37.34
N ALA A 63 -25.04 -42.12 38.44
CA ALA A 63 -25.91 -41.73 39.55
C ALA A 63 -25.45 -40.41 40.19
N ILE A 64 -24.16 -40.32 40.51
CA ILE A 64 -23.55 -39.15 41.13
C ILE A 64 -23.62 -37.93 40.21
N ARG A 65 -23.29 -38.09 38.93
CA ARG A 65 -23.14 -36.98 37.98
C ARG A 65 -24.42 -36.61 37.24
N SER A 66 -25.43 -37.47 37.18
CA SER A 66 -26.74 -37.08 36.63
C SER A 66 -27.68 -36.53 37.69
N GLY A 67 -27.38 -36.79 38.98
CA GLY A 67 -28.19 -36.42 40.13
C GLY A 67 -29.47 -37.26 40.27
N ASN A 68 -29.49 -38.48 39.74
CA ASN A 68 -30.65 -39.36 39.71
C ASN A 68 -30.26 -40.80 40.06
N ASP A 69 -31.23 -41.59 40.50
CA ASP A 69 -31.03 -43.03 40.69
C ASP A 69 -30.86 -43.76 39.36
N VAL A 70 -30.00 -44.78 39.39
CA VAL A 70 -29.71 -45.69 38.27
C VAL A 70 -30.24 -47.07 38.64
N LEU A 71 -31.40 -47.41 38.10
CA LEU A 71 -32.15 -48.63 38.42
C LEU A 71 -31.89 -49.73 37.37
N ASP A 72 -31.88 -50.99 37.82
CA ASP A 72 -31.81 -52.16 36.93
C ASP A 72 -33.23 -52.61 36.53
N ASP A 73 -33.89 -51.78 35.72
CA ASP A 73 -35.28 -51.97 35.26
C ASP A 73 -35.38 -52.25 33.74
N GLY A 74 -34.24 -52.40 33.07
CA GLY A 74 -34.16 -52.61 31.62
C GLY A 74 -34.41 -51.37 30.77
N ASN A 75 -34.57 -50.17 31.35
CA ASN A 75 -34.83 -48.95 30.59
C ASN A 75 -33.55 -48.33 30.01
N ILE A 76 -33.13 -48.85 28.85
CA ILE A 76 -31.91 -48.40 28.15
C ILE A 76 -31.97 -46.92 27.80
N ALA A 77 -33.12 -46.41 27.33
CA ALA A 77 -33.25 -45.01 26.92
C ALA A 77 -33.00 -44.05 28.09
N LYS A 78 -33.53 -44.38 29.28
CA LYS A 78 -33.29 -43.62 30.51
C LYS A 78 -31.82 -43.67 30.91
N LEU A 79 -31.20 -44.85 30.88
CA LEU A 79 -29.79 -45.02 31.22
C LEU A 79 -28.87 -44.22 30.26
N THR A 80 -29.17 -44.24 28.96
CA THR A 80 -28.44 -43.44 27.95
C THR A 80 -28.59 -41.94 28.21
N ALA A 81 -29.81 -41.46 28.48
CA ALA A 81 -30.04 -40.05 28.80
C ALA A 81 -29.31 -39.62 30.08
N GLN A 82 -29.31 -40.47 31.11
CA GLN A 82 -28.59 -40.22 32.35
C GLN A 82 -27.06 -40.21 32.14
N LEU A 83 -26.52 -41.12 31.32
CA LEU A 83 -25.10 -41.13 30.97
C LEU A 83 -24.68 -39.86 30.21
N ASN A 84 -25.46 -39.44 29.22
CA ASN A 84 -25.18 -38.19 28.49
C ASN A 84 -25.17 -36.98 29.43
N LYS A 85 -26.19 -36.88 30.30
CA LYS A 85 -26.26 -35.83 31.32
C LYS A 85 -25.06 -35.86 32.27
N ALA A 86 -24.64 -37.04 32.71
CA ALA A 86 -23.49 -37.22 33.59
C ALA A 86 -22.18 -36.73 32.94
N LEU A 87 -22.00 -37.01 31.65
CA LEU A 87 -20.86 -36.53 30.88
C LEU A 87 -20.90 -35.01 30.68
N GLU A 88 -22.05 -34.45 30.30
CA GLU A 88 -22.24 -33.00 30.15
C GLU A 88 -21.91 -32.25 31.45
N GLN A 89 -22.47 -32.69 32.59
CA GLN A 89 -22.19 -32.05 33.89
C GLN A 89 -20.71 -32.13 34.25
N LYS A 90 -20.05 -33.27 33.98
CA LYS A 90 -18.62 -33.44 34.26
C LYS A 90 -17.76 -32.48 33.42
N ILE A 91 -18.08 -32.34 32.13
CA ILE A 91 -17.38 -31.44 31.22
C ILE A 91 -17.57 -29.98 31.64
N THR A 92 -18.79 -29.54 31.94
CA THR A 92 -19.07 -28.15 32.33
C THR A 92 -18.47 -27.77 33.69
N THR A 93 -18.38 -28.70 34.64
CA THR A 93 -17.83 -28.41 35.98
C THR A 93 -16.30 -28.30 35.95
N ASP A 94 -15.63 -29.17 35.21
CA ASP A 94 -14.17 -29.19 35.15
C ASP A 94 -13.61 -28.19 34.13
N ILE A 95 -14.39 -27.85 33.09
CA ILE A 95 -14.00 -26.91 32.04
C ILE A 95 -15.04 -25.79 31.99
N PRO A 96 -14.85 -24.71 32.77
CA PRO A 96 -15.78 -23.58 32.77
C PRO A 96 -15.76 -22.87 31.41
N SER A 97 -16.72 -21.97 31.18
CA SER A 97 -16.60 -21.01 30.08
C SER A 97 -15.42 -20.08 30.33
N ALA A 98 -14.74 -19.67 29.27
CA ALA A 98 -13.64 -18.72 29.40
C ALA A 98 -14.15 -17.34 29.83
N SER A 99 -13.47 -16.74 30.81
CA SER A 99 -13.66 -15.36 31.23
C SER A 99 -12.30 -14.68 31.39
N LEU A 100 -12.29 -13.38 31.69
CA LEU A 100 -11.05 -12.64 31.98
C LEU A 100 -10.31 -13.16 33.23
N THR A 101 -10.98 -13.93 34.09
CA THR A 101 -10.46 -14.41 35.36
C THR A 101 -10.35 -15.92 35.48
N GLN A 102 -11.05 -16.69 34.62
CA GLN A 102 -11.10 -18.14 34.66
C GLN A 102 -10.87 -18.74 33.26
N LYS A 103 -9.90 -19.67 33.17
CA LYS A 103 -9.57 -20.37 31.92
C LYS A 103 -10.66 -21.39 31.58
N GLY A 104 -11.11 -21.43 30.33
CA GLY A 104 -12.25 -22.23 29.87
C GLY A 104 -12.31 -22.41 28.35
N VAL A 105 -13.40 -22.98 27.83
CA VAL A 105 -13.67 -23.01 26.38
C VAL A 105 -14.28 -21.67 25.93
N VAL A 106 -13.76 -21.10 24.84
CA VAL A 106 -14.28 -19.87 24.22
C VAL A 106 -15.01 -20.22 22.92
N GLN A 107 -16.16 -19.61 22.66
CA GLN A 107 -16.82 -19.68 21.35
C GLN A 107 -16.31 -18.57 20.43
N LEU A 108 -16.02 -18.91 19.17
CA LEU A 108 -15.51 -17.96 18.18
C LEU A 108 -16.65 -17.25 17.42
N THR A 109 -16.44 -16.00 17.01
CA THR A 109 -17.41 -15.22 16.21
C THR A 109 -16.78 -14.57 14.97
N ASN A 110 -17.57 -14.56 13.89
CA ASN A 110 -17.32 -13.80 12.65
C ASN A 110 -18.24 -12.58 12.51
N VAL A 111 -18.99 -12.24 13.57
CA VAL A 111 -19.95 -11.14 13.58
C VAL A 111 -19.49 -10.05 14.54
N ILE A 112 -19.55 -8.79 14.10
CA ILE A 112 -19.28 -7.62 14.94
C ILE A 112 -20.38 -7.49 15.99
N GLY A 113 -20.00 -7.29 17.25
CA GLY A 113 -20.92 -7.13 18.37
C GLY A 113 -20.19 -6.71 19.65
N ASN A 114 -20.89 -6.75 20.77
CA ASN A 114 -20.42 -6.33 22.10
C ASN A 114 -20.44 -7.50 23.11
N SER A 115 -20.11 -8.71 22.67
CA SER A 115 -20.13 -9.88 23.54
C SER A 115 -18.86 -9.98 24.40
N ASP A 116 -19.05 -10.22 25.70
CA ASP A 116 -17.97 -10.51 26.65
C ASP A 116 -17.60 -12.01 26.70
N THR A 117 -18.32 -12.87 25.96
CA THR A 117 -18.16 -14.34 25.99
C THR A 117 -17.67 -14.94 24.66
N LEU A 118 -17.65 -14.14 23.58
CA LEU A 118 -17.21 -14.57 22.26
C LEU A 118 -15.83 -13.99 21.92
N ALA A 119 -14.91 -14.83 21.44
CA ALA A 119 -13.65 -14.36 20.88
C ALA A 119 -13.77 -14.08 19.38
N VAL A 120 -13.17 -12.97 18.97
CA VAL A 120 -13.06 -12.58 17.55
C VAL A 120 -12.20 -13.60 16.79
N THR A 121 -12.60 -13.95 15.57
CA THR A 121 -11.73 -14.73 14.67
C THR A 121 -10.71 -13.86 13.95
N GLN A 122 -9.62 -14.48 13.47
CA GLN A 122 -8.67 -13.82 12.57
C GLN A 122 -9.35 -13.23 11.32
N LYS A 123 -10.36 -13.92 10.77
CA LYS A 123 -11.11 -13.45 9.61
C LYS A 123 -11.81 -12.12 9.90
N LEU A 124 -12.53 -12.04 11.02
CA LEU A 124 -13.23 -10.83 11.42
C LEU A 124 -12.25 -9.68 11.73
N VAL A 125 -11.12 -9.97 12.40
CA VAL A 125 -10.05 -8.97 12.62
C VAL A 125 -9.54 -8.44 11.28
N GLN A 126 -9.34 -9.31 10.28
CA GLN A 126 -8.88 -8.88 8.96
C GLN A 126 -9.92 -8.02 8.24
N GLU A 127 -11.20 -8.35 8.32
CA GLU A 127 -12.29 -7.54 7.75
C GLU A 127 -12.37 -6.16 8.40
N VAL A 128 -12.26 -6.07 9.74
CA VAL A 128 -12.23 -4.80 10.46
C VAL A 128 -11.01 -3.98 10.04
N ILE A 129 -9.81 -4.58 10.03
CA ILE A 129 -8.58 -3.91 9.57
C ILE A 129 -8.73 -3.41 8.14
N ASN A 130 -9.33 -4.18 7.24
CA ASN A 130 -9.56 -3.77 5.86
C ASN A 130 -10.57 -2.61 5.77
N SER A 131 -11.64 -2.65 6.57
CA SER A 131 -12.65 -1.57 6.61
C SER A 131 -12.11 -0.25 7.16
N LEU A 132 -11.12 -0.30 8.05
CA LEU A 132 -10.46 0.88 8.63
C LEU A 132 -9.37 1.46 7.72
N ARG A 133 -8.91 0.70 6.71
CA ARG A 133 -7.96 1.21 5.72
C ARG A 133 -8.73 1.98 4.66
N GLU A 134 -8.81 3.30 4.81
CA GLU A 134 -9.33 4.19 3.76
C GLU A 134 -8.48 4.11 2.49
N TYR A 135 -7.18 3.86 2.66
CA TYR A 135 -6.24 3.57 1.59
C TYR A 135 -5.28 2.46 2.03
N THR A 136 -4.94 1.58 1.10
CA THR A 136 -3.84 0.63 1.26
C THR A 136 -2.50 1.38 1.34
N ARG A 137 -1.47 0.77 1.97
CA ARG A 137 -0.10 1.34 1.96
C ARG A 137 0.39 1.63 0.54
N GLU A 138 0.06 0.76 -0.39
CA GLU A 138 0.41 0.90 -1.81
C GLU A 138 -0.27 2.11 -2.47
N GLU A 139 -1.55 2.37 -2.16
CA GLU A 139 -2.24 3.57 -2.64
C GLU A 139 -1.66 4.85 -2.05
N ILE A 140 -1.25 4.83 -0.78
CA ILE A 140 -0.57 5.97 -0.14
C ILE A 140 0.79 6.22 -0.80
N ASP A 141 1.61 5.18 -0.98
CA ASP A 141 2.92 5.30 -1.64
C ASP A 141 2.78 5.78 -3.08
N ASN A 142 1.79 5.30 -3.82
CA ASN A 142 1.49 5.75 -5.18
C ASN A 142 1.07 7.23 -5.21
N ARG A 143 0.27 7.69 -4.25
CA ARG A 143 -0.12 9.11 -4.15
C ARG A 143 1.06 10.00 -3.77
N ILE A 144 1.89 9.59 -2.82
CA ILE A 144 3.12 10.32 -2.43
C ILE A 144 4.08 10.41 -3.62
N LYS A 145 4.21 9.33 -4.39
CA LYS A 145 5.03 9.30 -5.60
C LYS A 145 4.49 10.27 -6.67
N THR A 146 3.18 10.27 -6.89
CA THR A 146 2.55 11.14 -7.90
C THR A 146 2.61 12.63 -7.51
N ALA A 147 2.52 12.96 -6.22
CA ALA A 147 2.56 14.35 -5.74
C ALA A 147 3.96 15.00 -5.82
N ASN A 148 5.03 14.20 -5.77
CA ASN A 148 6.42 14.67 -5.78
C ASN A 148 7.08 14.64 -7.16
N GLU A 149 6.29 14.36 -8.20
CA GLU A 149 6.79 14.19 -9.56
C GLU A 149 6.63 15.47 -10.39
N ILE A 150 7.67 15.84 -11.15
CA ILE A 150 7.56 16.88 -12.18
C ILE A 150 6.49 16.42 -13.19
N PRO A 151 5.50 17.26 -13.54
CA PRO A 151 4.45 16.89 -14.49
C PRO A 151 5.00 16.37 -15.82
N VAL A 152 4.34 15.34 -16.38
CA VAL A 152 4.68 14.81 -17.71
C VAL A 152 4.53 15.93 -18.74
N GLY A 153 5.53 16.05 -19.62
CA GLY A 153 5.56 17.09 -20.64
C GLY A 153 6.23 18.41 -20.22
N SER A 154 6.53 18.63 -18.94
CA SER A 154 7.29 19.81 -18.52
C SER A 154 8.73 19.77 -19.05
N PRO A 155 9.21 20.83 -19.74
CA PRO A 155 10.62 20.92 -20.13
C PRO A 155 11.54 21.05 -18.91
N ILE A 156 12.54 20.18 -18.84
CA ILE A 156 13.52 20.11 -17.75
C ILE A 156 14.91 20.37 -18.36
N PRO A 157 15.69 21.34 -17.85
CA PRO A 157 17.09 21.49 -18.22
C PRO A 157 17.91 20.26 -17.79
N TRP A 158 18.63 19.66 -18.73
CA TRP A 158 19.45 18.47 -18.53
C TRP A 158 20.90 18.73 -18.98
N PRO A 159 21.91 18.43 -18.15
CA PRO A 159 23.29 18.83 -18.41
C PRO A 159 23.99 17.99 -19.49
N LEU A 160 23.40 16.86 -19.91
CA LEU A 160 24.02 15.94 -20.87
C LEU A 160 23.31 15.97 -22.24
N PRO A 161 24.01 15.63 -23.34
CA PRO A 161 23.42 15.58 -24.67
C PRO A 161 22.29 14.54 -24.81
N HIS A 162 22.36 13.45 -24.04
CA HIS A 162 21.40 12.35 -24.10
C HIS A 162 20.51 12.31 -22.86
N PRO A 163 19.19 12.16 -23.01
CA PRO A 163 18.29 12.04 -21.89
C PRO A 163 18.48 10.69 -21.18
N PRO A 164 18.19 10.61 -19.87
CA PRO A 164 18.08 9.33 -19.20
C PRO A 164 16.90 8.52 -19.75
N PHE A 165 16.87 7.21 -19.47
CA PHE A 165 15.77 6.35 -19.87
C PHE A 165 14.43 6.88 -19.33
N GLY A 166 13.37 6.83 -20.16
CA GLY A 166 12.05 7.35 -19.83
C GLY A 166 11.86 8.85 -20.09
N TYR A 167 12.82 9.51 -20.72
CA TYR A 167 12.73 10.92 -21.11
C TYR A 167 13.00 11.09 -22.61
N PHE A 168 12.40 12.14 -23.19
CA PHE A 168 12.62 12.54 -24.57
C PHE A 168 13.24 13.92 -24.65
N VAL A 169 13.97 14.19 -25.72
CA VAL A 169 14.54 15.50 -26.02
C VAL A 169 13.51 16.39 -26.70
N CYS A 170 13.41 17.66 -26.30
CA CYS A 170 12.61 18.68 -26.97
C CYS A 170 13.31 19.19 -28.25
N ASN A 171 13.37 18.34 -29.28
CA ASN A 171 14.01 18.62 -30.56
C ASN A 171 13.02 18.60 -31.74
N GLY A 172 11.73 18.80 -31.48
CA GLY A 172 10.70 18.75 -32.52
C GLY A 172 10.23 17.34 -32.89
N SER A 173 10.76 16.27 -32.29
CA SER A 173 10.47 14.88 -32.70
C SER A 173 9.01 14.48 -32.44
N PRO A 174 8.42 13.64 -33.31
CA PRO A 174 7.13 13.02 -33.03
C PRO A 174 7.24 11.94 -31.94
N PHE A 175 6.14 11.66 -31.26
CA PHE A 175 6.02 10.55 -30.32
C PHE A 175 4.70 9.79 -30.51
N ASN A 176 4.67 8.55 -30.03
CA ASN A 176 3.46 7.73 -30.09
C ASN A 176 2.49 8.11 -28.97
N ARG A 177 1.37 8.73 -29.34
CA ARG A 177 0.32 9.19 -28.41
C ARG A 177 -0.38 8.06 -27.66
N LEU A 178 -0.50 6.87 -28.28
CA LEU A 178 -1.09 5.70 -27.63
C LEU A 178 -0.16 5.11 -26.57
N GLN A 179 1.15 5.20 -26.79
CA GLN A 179 2.16 4.74 -25.85
C GLN A 179 2.37 5.73 -24.70
N TYR A 180 2.22 7.03 -24.97
CA TYR A 180 2.47 8.12 -24.02
C TYR A 180 1.26 9.05 -23.88
N PRO A 181 0.14 8.57 -23.30
CA PRO A 181 -1.12 9.32 -23.25
C PRO A 181 -1.01 10.61 -22.42
N LYS A 182 -0.33 10.58 -21.27
CA LYS A 182 -0.11 11.79 -20.44
C LYS A 182 0.74 12.84 -21.16
N LEU A 183 1.70 12.41 -21.98
CA LEU A 183 2.48 13.33 -22.80
C LEU A 183 1.64 13.92 -23.94
N ALA A 184 0.68 13.14 -24.47
CA ALA A 184 -0.28 13.62 -25.45
C ALA A 184 -1.31 14.61 -24.89
N GLU A 185 -1.55 14.63 -23.57
CA GLU A 185 -2.33 15.70 -22.93
C GLU A 185 -1.56 17.03 -22.96
N ALA A 186 -0.25 17.01 -22.73
CA ALA A 186 0.61 18.19 -22.80
C ALA A 186 0.90 18.64 -24.25
N TYR A 187 1.06 17.69 -25.17
CA TYR A 187 1.38 17.92 -26.59
C TYR A 187 0.40 17.17 -27.51
N PRO A 188 -0.81 17.73 -27.75
CA PRO A 188 -1.90 17.02 -28.44
C PRO A 188 -1.64 16.65 -29.90
N ASP A 189 -0.73 17.36 -30.56
CA ASP A 189 -0.30 17.11 -31.94
C ASP A 189 0.64 15.89 -32.07
N GLY A 190 1.08 15.32 -30.94
CA GLY A 190 1.99 14.18 -30.92
C GLY A 190 3.41 14.55 -31.29
N ARG A 191 3.81 15.82 -31.14
CA ARG A 191 5.18 16.28 -31.37
C ARG A 191 5.68 17.07 -30.18
N LEU A 192 6.96 16.90 -29.87
CA LEU A 192 7.62 17.74 -28.88
C LEU A 192 7.96 19.11 -29.48
N PRO A 193 8.04 20.17 -28.66
CA PRO A 193 8.57 21.44 -29.12
C PRO A 193 10.05 21.28 -29.51
N ASP A 194 10.53 22.09 -30.44
CA ASP A 194 11.96 22.24 -30.69
C ASP A 194 12.47 23.42 -29.87
N LEU A 195 13.12 23.13 -28.75
CA LEU A 195 13.60 24.14 -27.79
C LEU A 195 15.12 24.36 -27.89
N ARG A 196 15.76 23.84 -28.94
CA ARG A 196 17.20 23.99 -29.14
C ARG A 196 17.52 25.44 -29.49
N GLY A 197 18.25 26.12 -28.61
CA GLY A 197 18.62 27.52 -28.77
C GLY A 197 17.55 28.52 -28.31
N GLU A 198 16.42 28.04 -27.79
CA GLU A 198 15.30 28.89 -27.40
C GLU A 198 15.34 29.22 -25.89
N PHE A 199 14.87 30.43 -25.54
CA PHE A 199 14.60 30.81 -24.15
C PHE A 199 13.11 30.63 -23.84
N ILE A 200 12.81 29.95 -22.72
CA ILE A 200 11.44 29.83 -22.23
C ILE A 200 11.10 31.05 -21.37
N ARG A 201 9.96 31.70 -21.65
CA ARG A 201 9.39 32.79 -20.85
C ARG A 201 8.00 32.45 -20.33
N GLY A 202 7.56 33.16 -19.29
CA GLY A 202 6.18 33.06 -18.80
C GLY A 202 5.18 33.51 -19.87
N TRP A 203 4.09 32.75 -20.00
CA TRP A 203 2.93 33.15 -20.80
C TRP A 203 2.16 34.25 -20.08
N ASP A 204 1.71 35.26 -20.82
CA ASP A 204 1.08 36.46 -20.27
C ASP A 204 -0.30 36.20 -19.67
N ASP A 205 -1.03 35.21 -20.21
CA ASP A 205 -2.38 34.82 -19.77
C ASP A 205 -3.30 36.03 -19.48
N SER A 206 -3.35 36.96 -20.45
CA SER A 206 -4.18 38.17 -20.40
C SER A 206 -3.80 39.19 -19.31
N ARG A 207 -2.60 39.12 -18.72
CA ARG A 207 -2.08 40.16 -17.81
C ARG A 207 -1.81 41.49 -18.52
N GLY A 208 -1.58 41.49 -19.84
CA GLY A 208 -1.41 42.67 -20.68
C GLY A 208 0.05 43.09 -20.91
N VAL A 209 1.03 42.25 -20.53
CA VAL A 209 2.46 42.52 -20.77
C VAL A 209 2.88 42.07 -22.16
N ASP A 210 2.28 41.01 -22.70
CA ASP A 210 2.55 40.49 -24.05
C ASP A 210 1.22 40.15 -24.76
N PRO A 211 0.42 41.18 -25.14
CA PRO A 211 -0.92 40.97 -25.68
C PRO A 211 -0.91 40.21 -27.01
N GLY A 212 -1.88 39.30 -27.19
CA GLY A 212 -2.04 38.52 -28.42
C GLY A 212 -1.10 37.30 -28.52
N ARG A 213 -0.28 37.05 -27.50
CA ARG A 213 0.63 35.89 -27.46
C ARG A 213 -0.09 34.60 -27.04
N MET A 214 0.12 33.52 -27.81
CA MET A 214 -0.39 32.18 -27.47
C MET A 214 0.67 31.36 -26.71
N CYS A 215 0.25 30.54 -25.76
CA CYS A 215 1.15 29.61 -25.06
C CYS A 215 1.84 28.66 -26.05
N GLY A 216 3.15 28.47 -25.90
CA GLY A 216 3.95 27.60 -26.78
C GLY A 216 4.35 28.20 -28.13
N SER A 217 3.92 29.43 -28.47
CA SER A 217 4.35 30.09 -29.71
C SER A 217 5.82 30.52 -29.67
N ARG A 218 6.48 30.62 -30.85
CA ARG A 218 7.87 31.09 -31.04
C ARG A 218 7.93 32.60 -31.35
N GLN A 219 8.93 33.30 -30.84
CA GLN A 219 9.14 34.74 -31.04
C GLN A 219 10.59 34.93 -31.46
N GLU A 220 10.83 35.78 -32.44
CA GLU A 220 12.20 36.19 -32.78
C GLU A 220 12.76 37.15 -31.73
N ASP A 221 14.07 37.31 -31.73
CA ASP A 221 14.71 38.36 -30.94
C ASP A 221 14.24 39.75 -31.39
N ALA A 222 14.14 40.66 -30.42
CA ALA A 222 13.82 42.05 -30.68
C ALA A 222 14.60 42.93 -29.72
N LEU A 223 15.17 44.01 -30.25
CA LEU A 223 15.71 45.10 -29.45
C LEU A 223 14.64 46.17 -29.30
N GLN A 224 14.52 46.75 -28.11
CA GLN A 224 13.72 47.97 -27.93
C GLN A 224 14.26 49.07 -28.85
N ASN A 225 13.35 49.91 -29.34
CA ASN A 225 13.72 51.03 -30.21
C ASN A 225 14.68 51.97 -29.44
N ILE A 226 15.84 52.25 -30.04
CA ILE A 226 16.79 53.23 -29.49
C ILE A 226 16.53 54.55 -30.21
N THR A 227 15.89 55.49 -29.52
CA THR A 227 15.61 56.82 -30.07
C THR A 227 16.36 57.90 -29.31
N GLY A 228 16.82 58.91 -30.06
CA GLY A 228 17.38 60.15 -29.51
C GLY A 228 17.41 61.23 -30.58
N SER A 229 17.37 62.48 -30.17
CA SER A 229 17.52 63.63 -31.07
C SER A 229 18.47 64.62 -30.44
N PHE A 230 19.32 65.24 -31.25
CA PHE A 230 20.11 66.38 -30.83
C PHE A 230 19.97 67.50 -31.86
N THR A 231 19.95 68.74 -31.38
CA THR A 231 20.01 69.95 -32.21
C THR A 231 21.37 70.59 -31.96
N THR A 232 22.13 70.81 -33.02
CA THR A 232 23.43 71.50 -32.94
C THR A 232 23.35 72.83 -33.68
N LEU A 233 23.91 73.88 -33.07
CA LEU A 233 24.13 75.18 -33.72
C LEU A 233 25.59 75.56 -33.44
N ARG A 234 26.41 75.69 -34.49
CA ARG A 234 27.86 76.01 -34.38
C ARG A 234 28.64 75.03 -33.45
N ALA A 235 28.38 73.73 -33.53
CA ALA A 235 28.96 72.74 -32.62
C ALA A 235 30.32 72.21 -33.10
N TYR A 236 31.33 72.31 -32.24
CA TYR A 236 32.64 71.66 -32.41
C TYR A 236 32.64 70.32 -31.69
N VAL A 237 33.09 69.26 -32.37
CA VAL A 237 33.24 67.93 -31.77
C VAL A 237 34.72 67.72 -31.43
N THR A 238 35.03 67.71 -30.14
CA THR A 238 36.39 67.46 -29.62
C THR A 238 36.42 66.16 -28.84
N ASN A 239 37.42 65.30 -29.11
CA ASN A 239 37.69 64.06 -28.38
C ASN A 239 36.49 63.07 -28.28
N PRO A 240 35.89 62.64 -29.41
CA PRO A 240 34.84 61.61 -29.37
C PRO A 240 35.40 60.31 -28.77
N ALA A 241 34.62 59.69 -27.87
CA ALA A 241 35.02 58.47 -27.16
C ALA A 241 33.84 57.50 -27.02
N GLY A 242 34.14 56.26 -26.61
CA GLY A 242 33.14 55.21 -26.46
C GLY A 242 32.50 54.84 -27.80
N ALA A 243 31.17 54.80 -27.84
CA ALA A 243 30.40 54.46 -29.05
C ALA A 243 30.51 55.53 -30.16
N PHE A 244 31.08 56.70 -29.89
CA PHE A 244 31.18 57.77 -30.86
C PHE A 244 32.59 57.86 -31.46
N THR A 245 32.64 58.13 -32.77
CA THR A 245 33.89 58.43 -33.48
C THR A 245 33.68 59.61 -34.42
N THR A 246 34.78 60.21 -34.86
CA THR A 246 34.76 61.15 -35.99
C THR A 246 35.67 60.66 -37.11
N VAL A 247 35.22 60.80 -38.35
CA VAL A 247 36.09 60.69 -39.53
C VAL A 247 36.39 62.10 -40.08
N ALA A 248 37.36 62.22 -40.99
CA ALA A 248 38.04 63.45 -41.46
C ALA A 248 37.19 64.75 -41.59
N ASP A 249 37.86 65.92 -41.62
CA ASP A 249 37.20 67.21 -41.93
C ASP A 249 36.52 67.12 -43.29
N THR A 250 35.20 66.99 -43.31
CA THR A 250 34.46 66.94 -44.57
C THR A 250 33.11 67.57 -44.36
N LEU A 251 32.93 68.69 -45.07
CA LEU A 251 31.75 69.55 -45.17
C LEU A 251 31.60 70.63 -44.10
N SER A 252 31.74 71.86 -44.60
CA SER A 252 31.17 73.07 -44.02
C SER A 252 29.69 72.84 -43.72
N GLY A 253 29.25 73.15 -42.49
CA GLY A 253 27.84 73.02 -42.13
C GLY A 253 26.95 73.83 -43.06
N ASN A 254 25.77 73.31 -43.42
CA ASN A 254 24.75 74.04 -44.18
C ASN A 254 24.06 75.09 -43.29
N THR A 255 24.80 76.10 -42.85
CA THR A 255 24.26 77.31 -42.23
C THR A 255 24.23 78.42 -43.28
N THR A 256 23.29 79.36 -43.13
CA THR A 256 23.02 80.49 -44.05
C THR A 256 24.22 81.42 -44.29
N ALA A 257 25.35 81.19 -43.61
CA ALA A 257 26.61 81.92 -43.76
C ALA A 257 27.75 80.90 -43.96
N GLY A 258 27.94 80.44 -45.20
CA GLY A 258 28.90 79.39 -45.54
C GLY A 258 30.33 79.69 -45.11
N ASN A 259 30.83 78.95 -44.11
CA ASN A 259 32.22 78.54 -43.87
C ASN A 259 32.46 77.85 -42.51
N ASP A 260 31.43 77.42 -41.77
CA ASP A 260 31.60 76.78 -40.46
C ASP A 260 32.24 75.37 -40.59
N PRO A 261 33.41 75.09 -39.99
CA PRO A 261 34.05 73.76 -40.05
C PRO A 261 33.23 72.70 -39.29
N GLY A 262 33.02 71.52 -39.91
CA GLY A 262 32.24 70.41 -39.34
C GLY A 262 32.98 69.07 -39.35
N LYS A 263 32.63 68.19 -38.40
CA LYS A 263 33.10 66.79 -38.31
C LYS A 263 31.90 65.83 -38.40
N VAL A 264 32.04 64.75 -39.17
CA VAL A 264 31.06 63.65 -39.17
C VAL A 264 31.23 62.85 -37.88
N VAL A 265 30.16 62.69 -37.11
CA VAL A 265 30.13 61.84 -35.91
C VAL A 265 29.40 60.53 -36.24
N ASN A 266 30.08 59.41 -36.09
CA ASN A 266 29.46 58.09 -36.21
C ASN A 266 29.10 57.56 -34.83
N PHE A 267 27.95 56.89 -34.73
CA PHE A 267 27.58 56.07 -33.59
C PHE A 267 27.76 54.59 -33.93
N ASP A 268 28.50 53.88 -33.09
CA ASP A 268 28.72 52.46 -33.16
C ASP A 268 28.79 51.88 -31.74
N ALA A 269 27.69 51.26 -31.31
CA ALA A 269 27.60 50.64 -29.99
C ALA A 269 28.64 49.53 -29.78
N SER A 270 29.11 48.86 -30.85
CA SER A 270 30.07 47.75 -30.77
C SER A 270 31.39 48.12 -30.11
N ARG A 271 31.73 49.41 -30.09
CA ARG A 271 32.97 49.93 -29.49
C ARG A 271 32.98 49.86 -27.96
N VAL A 272 31.82 49.71 -27.34
CA VAL A 272 31.67 49.63 -25.87
C VAL A 272 30.87 48.42 -25.41
N THR A 273 30.10 47.79 -26.30
CA THR A 273 29.36 46.56 -26.02
C THR A 273 30.00 45.36 -26.71
N ARG A 274 29.91 44.18 -26.10
CA ARG A 274 30.25 42.91 -26.79
C ARG A 274 29.28 42.69 -27.96
N THR A 275 29.80 42.29 -29.12
CA THR A 275 28.98 42.01 -30.31
C THR A 275 28.99 40.55 -30.70
N ALA A 276 27.91 40.13 -31.34
CA ALA A 276 27.70 38.83 -31.96
C ALA A 276 26.62 38.97 -33.04
N ASN A 277 26.40 37.92 -33.84
CA ASN A 277 25.32 37.88 -34.85
C ASN A 277 23.90 37.90 -34.25
N GLU A 278 23.75 37.56 -32.97
CA GLU A 278 22.48 37.47 -32.25
C GLU A 278 22.60 38.23 -30.91
N THR A 279 21.56 38.99 -30.54
CA THR A 279 21.50 39.65 -29.23
C THR A 279 21.07 38.64 -28.16
N ARG A 280 21.98 38.30 -27.24
CA ARG A 280 21.70 37.36 -26.16
C ARG A 280 22.36 37.74 -24.83
N PRO A 281 21.74 37.41 -23.69
CA PRO A 281 22.42 37.44 -22.41
C PRO A 281 23.49 36.34 -22.34
N ARG A 282 24.37 36.43 -21.33
CA ARG A 282 25.25 35.30 -20.99
C ARG A 282 24.38 34.10 -20.62
N ASN A 283 24.68 32.94 -21.20
CA ASN A 283 23.93 31.71 -20.98
C ASN A 283 24.86 30.49 -21.00
N ILE A 284 24.37 29.36 -20.50
CA ILE A 284 24.99 28.04 -20.60
C ILE A 284 23.98 27.13 -21.29
N ALA A 285 24.41 26.37 -22.28
CA ALA A 285 23.55 25.47 -23.03
C ALA A 285 23.30 24.16 -22.25
N PHE A 286 22.04 23.90 -21.91
CA PHE A 286 21.55 22.62 -21.41
C PHE A 286 20.61 22.03 -22.46
N ASN A 287 20.43 20.71 -22.44
CA ASN A 287 19.39 20.08 -23.23
C ASN A 287 18.02 20.30 -22.55
N TYR A 288 16.95 20.43 -23.32
CA TYR A 288 15.59 20.38 -22.76
C TYR A 288 15.03 18.98 -22.96
N ILE A 289 14.60 18.35 -21.87
CA ILE A 289 13.99 17.02 -21.89
C ILE A 289 12.60 17.04 -21.27
N VAL A 290 11.74 16.11 -21.65
CA VAL A 290 10.44 15.87 -21.01
C VAL A 290 10.36 14.42 -20.57
N ARG A 291 9.67 14.19 -19.46
CA ARG A 291 9.34 12.83 -19.04
C ARG A 291 8.34 12.22 -20.01
N ALA A 292 8.49 10.94 -20.35
CA ALA A 292 7.64 10.26 -21.31
C ALA A 292 6.31 9.76 -20.71
N ALA A 293 6.27 9.39 -19.43
CA ALA A 293 5.08 8.87 -18.72
C ALA A 293 5.13 9.19 -17.22
#